data_AF-A0AAI8SPL9-F1
#
_entry.id   AF-A0AAI8SPL9-F1
#
_cell.length_a   1.000
_cell.length_b   1.000
_cell.length_c   1.000
_cell.angle_alpha   90.00
_cell.angle_beta   90.00
_cell.angle_gamma   90.00
#
_symmetry.space_group_name_H-M   'P 1'
#
loop_
_entity.id
_entity.type
_entity.pdbx_description
1 polymer ?
#
loop_
_entity_poly.entity_id
_entity_poly.type
_entity_poly.pdbx_seq_one_letter_code
_entity_poly.pdbx_strand_id
1 'polypeptide(L)'
;MSRRYTVDLEALSHFADRLAKFTASAEQIAAAVDQCIAELHGSWLGRGADAEREYHQRWVAADKQMREALTELRTNVERAHRNYDGVAQHNTAMWP
;
A
#
# COMPACT_ATOMS: atom_id res chain seq x y z
N MET A 1 -3.49 32.96 -9.62
CA MET A 1 -2.59 31.93 -10.19
C MET A 1 -2.92 30.59 -9.51
N SER A 2 -3.77 29.76 -10.14
CA SER A 2 -3.99 28.40 -9.64
C SER A 2 -2.70 27.61 -9.81
N ARG A 3 -2.05 27.29 -8.69
CA ARG A 3 -0.89 26.42 -8.65
C ARG A 3 -1.35 25.08 -9.26
N ARG A 4 -0.96 24.79 -10.49
CA ARG A 4 -1.23 23.48 -11.11
C ARG A 4 -0.49 22.48 -10.26
N TYR A 5 -1.21 21.86 -9.34
CA TYR A 5 -0.73 20.74 -8.54
C TYR A 5 -0.70 19.56 -9.52
N THR A 6 0.30 19.54 -10.39
CA THR A 6 0.61 18.36 -11.18
C THR A 6 1.16 17.35 -10.18
N VAL A 7 0.25 16.61 -9.54
CA VAL A 7 0.61 15.35 -8.92
C VAL A 7 1.23 14.55 -10.06
N ASP A 8 2.50 14.25 -9.94
CA ASP A 8 3.16 13.30 -10.81
C ASP A 8 2.52 11.94 -10.51
N LEU A 9 1.50 11.60 -11.32
CA LEU A 9 0.71 10.38 -11.17
C LEU A 9 1.59 9.14 -11.37
N GLU A 10 2.67 9.26 -12.14
CA GLU A 10 3.68 8.23 -12.33
C GLU A 10 4.51 8.06 -11.06
N ALA A 11 4.99 9.15 -10.46
CA ALA A 11 5.69 9.10 -9.16
C ALA A 11 4.81 8.50 -8.06
N LEU A 12 3.51 8.80 -8.07
CA LEU A 12 2.55 8.26 -7.11
C LEU A 12 2.32 6.75 -7.32
N SER A 13 2.22 6.29 -8.58
CA SER A 13 2.16 4.86 -8.91
C SER A 13 3.44 4.14 -8.50
N HIS A 14 4.61 4.73 -8.76
CA HIS A 14 5.89 4.14 -8.38
C HIS A 14 6.06 4.05 -6.86
N PHE A 15 5.59 5.07 -6.11
CA PHE A 15 5.52 5.01 -4.65
C PHE A 15 4.62 3.87 -4.18
N ALA A 16 3.46 3.69 -4.84
CA ALA A 16 2.54 2.61 -4.54
C ALA A 16 3.19 1.22 -4.70
N ASP A 17 3.88 1.00 -5.82
CA ASP A 17 4.57 -0.26 -6.10
C ASP A 17 5.69 -0.56 -5.10
N ARG A 18 6.45 0.47 -4.70
CA ARG A 18 7.49 0.33 -3.68
C ARG A 18 6.90 -0.05 -2.33
N LEU A 19 5.79 0.59 -1.96
CA LEU A 19 5.12 0.30 -0.70
C LEU A 19 4.59 -1.14 -0.69
N ALA A 20 3.98 -1.60 -1.78
CA ALA A 20 3.51 -2.98 -1.91
C ALA A 20 4.64 -4.02 -1.75
N LYS A 21 5.81 -3.77 -2.38
CA LYS A 21 6.98 -4.64 -2.23
C LYS A 21 7.50 -4.69 -0.80
N PHE A 22 7.61 -3.53 -0.15
CA PHE A 22 8.03 -3.45 1.25
C PHE A 22 7.12 -4.29 2.15
N THR A 23 5.81 -4.17 1.96
CA THR A 23 4.86 -4.87 2.82
C THR A 23 4.89 -6.38 2.60
N ALA A 24 4.99 -6.84 1.35
CA ALA A 24 5.13 -8.26 1.05
C ALA A 24 6.40 -8.87 1.67
N SER A 25 7.53 -8.15 1.66
CA SER A 25 8.75 -8.60 2.33
C SER A 25 8.59 -8.68 3.85
N ALA A 26 7.88 -7.72 4.45
CA ALA A 26 7.63 -7.75 5.88
C ALA A 26 6.70 -8.90 6.29
N GLU A 27 5.65 -9.19 5.51
CA GLU A 27 4.78 -10.36 5.71
C GLU A 27 5.58 -11.67 5.64
N GLN A 28 6.48 -11.81 4.67
CA GLN A 28 7.34 -12.99 4.54
C GLN A 28 8.24 -13.20 5.75
N ILE A 29 8.82 -12.12 6.29
CA ILE A 29 9.67 -12.20 7.48
C ILE A 29 8.84 -12.59 8.70
N ALA A 30 7.66 -11.98 8.89
CA ALA A 30 6.77 -12.32 10.00
C ALA A 30 6.35 -13.80 9.95
N ALA A 31 5.92 -14.29 8.78
CA ALA A 31 5.54 -15.70 8.61
C ALA A 31 6.72 -16.67 8.85
N ALA A 32 7.94 -16.29 8.47
CA ALA A 32 9.13 -17.09 8.75
C ALA A 32 9.44 -17.16 10.26
N VAL A 33 9.24 -16.05 10.98
CA VAL A 33 9.36 -16.01 12.44
C VAL A 33 8.30 -16.91 13.09
N ASP A 34 7.04 -16.82 12.65
CA ASP A 34 5.94 -17.67 13.13
C ASP A 34 6.24 -19.15 12.94
N GLN A 35 6.75 -19.53 11.75
CA GLN A 35 7.12 -20.91 11.45
C GLN A 35 8.29 -21.38 12.33
N CYS A 36 9.31 -20.54 12.54
CA CYS A 36 10.44 -20.89 13.40
C CYS A 36 10.00 -21.09 14.86
N ILE A 37 9.09 -20.23 15.36
CA ILE A 37 8.49 -20.38 16.69
C ILE A 37 7.66 -21.66 16.78
N ALA A 38 6.84 -21.96 15.77
CA ALA A 38 6.07 -23.19 15.71
C ALA A 38 6.97 -24.42 15.71
N GLU A 39 8.07 -24.43 14.95
CA GLU A 39 9.04 -25.54 14.93
C GLU A 39 9.77 -25.74 16.27
N LEU A 40 9.96 -24.67 17.06
CA LEU A 40 10.61 -24.71 18.38
C LEU A 40 9.76 -25.35 19.50
N HIS A 41 8.47 -25.64 19.24
CA HIS A 41 7.48 -26.51 19.94
C HIS A 41 7.59 -26.90 21.44
N GLY A 42 8.37 -26.24 22.30
CA GLY A 42 8.53 -26.68 23.69
C GLY A 42 8.70 -25.61 24.76
N SER A 43 9.22 -24.42 24.42
CA SER A 43 9.63 -23.45 25.46
C SER A 43 9.07 -22.04 25.31
N TRP A 44 8.41 -21.69 24.20
CA TRP A 44 7.89 -20.34 23.99
C TRP A 44 6.44 -20.22 24.46
N LEU A 45 6.22 -20.38 25.77
CA LEU A 45 4.99 -19.99 26.48
C LEU A 45 5.32 -18.80 27.40
N GLY A 46 4.48 -17.78 27.38
CA GLY A 46 4.60 -16.60 28.24
C GLY A 46 4.50 -15.27 27.51
N ARG A 47 4.72 -14.17 28.23
CA ARG A 47 4.46 -12.78 27.77
C ARG A 47 5.12 -12.40 26.43
N GLY A 48 6.22 -13.04 26.03
CA GLY A 48 6.86 -12.82 24.74
C GLY A 48 6.06 -13.36 23.56
N ALA A 49 5.36 -14.50 23.73
CA ALA A 49 4.49 -15.09 22.71
C ALA A 49 3.24 -14.25 22.49
N ASP A 50 2.65 -13.78 23.59
CA ASP A 50 1.44 -12.96 23.56
C ASP A 50 1.74 -11.58 22.95
N ALA A 51 2.88 -10.99 23.29
CA ALA A 51 3.32 -9.73 22.70
C ALA A 51 3.59 -9.87 21.20
N GLU A 52 4.28 -10.93 20.77
CA GLU A 52 4.52 -11.19 19.34
C GLU A 52 3.19 -11.32 18.59
N ARG A 53 2.25 -12.13 19.07
CA ARG A 53 0.90 -12.25 18.47
C ARG A 53 0.17 -10.91 18.38
N GLU A 54 0.26 -10.10 19.44
CA GLU A 54 -0.37 -8.78 19.45
C GLU A 54 0.27 -7.85 18.41
N TYR A 55 1.60 -7.83 18.31
CA TYR A 55 2.31 -7.07 17.30
C TYR A 55 2.03 -7.58 15.89
N HIS A 56 1.97 -8.90 15.70
CA HIS A 56 1.61 -9.54 14.44
C HIS A 56 0.20 -9.13 14.01
N GLN A 57 -0.79 -9.21 14.90
CA GLN A 57 -2.17 -8.79 14.61
C GLN A 57 -2.26 -7.31 14.25
N ARG A 58 -1.56 -6.45 15.00
CA ARG A 58 -1.48 -5.01 14.70
C ARG A 58 -0.81 -4.76 13.35
N TRP A 59 0.24 -5.51 13.03
CA TRP A 59 0.94 -5.42 11.75
C TRP A 59 0.03 -5.82 10.59
N VAL A 60 -0.64 -6.97 10.68
CA VAL A 60 -1.60 -7.44 9.66
C VAL A 60 -2.73 -6.44 9.45
N ALA A 61 -3.25 -5.84 10.52
CA ALA A 61 -4.27 -4.81 10.42
C ALA A 61 -3.75 -3.54 9.74
N ALA A 62 -2.57 -3.05 10.12
CA ALA A 62 -1.95 -1.87 9.52
C ALA A 62 -1.59 -2.09 8.05
N ASP A 63 -1.10 -3.27 7.70
CA ASP A 63 -0.81 -3.68 6.33
C ASP A 63 -2.09 -3.71 5.48
N LYS A 64 -3.17 -4.33 5.98
CA LYS A 64 -4.47 -4.29 5.32
C LYS A 64 -4.93 -2.86 5.04
N GLN A 65 -4.83 -1.97 6.04
CA GLN A 65 -5.16 -0.55 5.85
C GLN A 65 -4.27 0.10 4.79
N MET A 66 -2.98 -0.21 4.76
CA MET A 66 -2.05 0.29 3.74
C MET A 66 -2.44 -0.17 2.33
N ARG A 67 -2.81 -1.46 2.16
CA ARG A 67 -3.27 -2.01 0.87
C ARG A 67 -4.60 -1.39 0.41
N GLU A 68 -5.54 -1.15 1.32
CA GLU A 68 -6.81 -0.49 1.04
C GLU A 68 -6.59 0.97 0.61
N ALA A 69 -5.81 1.73 1.38
CA ALA A 69 -5.47 3.12 1.06
C ALA A 69 -4.73 3.23 -0.29
N LEU A 70 -3.87 2.26 -0.61
CA LEU A 70 -3.18 2.20 -1.90
C LEU A 70 -4.14 1.97 -3.07
N THR A 71 -5.12 1.09 -2.88
CA THR A 71 -6.14 0.80 -3.88
C THR A 71 -7.01 2.02 -4.14
N GLU A 72 -7.38 2.73 -3.07
CA GLU A 72 -8.13 3.99 -3.16
C GLU A 72 -7.31 5.07 -3.89
N LEU A 73 -6.03 5.21 -3.54
CA LEU A 73 -5.11 6.15 -4.18
C LEU A 73 -5.02 5.89 -5.69
N ARG A 74 -4.82 4.64 -6.10
CA ARG A 74 -4.77 4.24 -7.52
C ARG A 74 -6.09 4.55 -8.24
N THR A 75 -7.21 4.23 -7.63
CA THR A 75 -8.54 4.52 -8.20
C THR A 75 -8.74 6.03 -8.41
N ASN A 76 -8.31 6.84 -7.44
CA ASN A 76 -8.40 8.29 -7.53
C ASN A 76 -7.46 8.87 -8.59
N VAL A 77 -6.25 8.33 -8.71
CA VAL A 77 -5.29 8.68 -9.78
C VAL A 77 -5.86 8.38 -11.16
N GLU A 78 -6.42 7.19 -11.37
CA GLU A 78 -7.03 6.81 -12.65
C GLU A 78 -8.23 7.71 -13.00
N ARG A 79 -9.08 8.04 -12.01
CA ARG A 79 -10.18 8.99 -12.20
C ARG A 79 -9.66 10.38 -12.58
N ALA A 80 -8.61 10.86 -11.90
CA ALA A 80 -7.97 12.12 -12.25
C ALA A 80 -7.43 12.08 -13.68
N HIS A 81 -6.72 11.01 -14.07
CA HIS A 81 -6.17 10.86 -15.42
C HIS A 81 -7.26 10.92 -16.50
N ARG A 82 -8.34 10.14 -16.35
CA ARG A 82 -9.48 10.17 -17.28
C ARG A 82 -10.14 11.54 -17.38
N ASN A 83 -10.31 12.23 -16.25
CA ASN A 83 -10.91 13.55 -16.24
C ASN A 83 -10.01 14.59 -16.91
N TYR A 84 -8.70 14.56 -16.65
CA TYR A 84 -7.74 15.48 -17.27
C TYR A 84 -7.60 15.21 -18.78
N ASP A 85 -7.50 13.95 -19.20
CA ASP A 85 -7.40 13.60 -20.63
C ASP A 85 -8.68 13.92 -21.40
N GLY A 86 -9.86 13.65 -20.81
CA GLY A 86 -11.14 13.98 -21.41
C GLY A 86 -11.34 15.48 -21.60
N VAL A 87 -10.95 16.29 -20.61
CA VAL A 87 -11.00 17.76 -20.70
C VAL A 87 -9.97 18.30 -21.69
N ALA A 88 -8.77 17.70 -21.74
CA ALA A 88 -7.76 18.06 -22.73
C ALA A 88 -8.25 17.76 -24.15
N GLN A 89 -8.70 16.53 -24.45
CA GLN A 89 -9.23 16.15 -25.76
C GLN A 89 -10.42 17.01 -26.19
N HIS A 90 -11.34 17.31 -25.27
CA HIS A 90 -12.49 18.15 -25.57
C HIS A 90 -12.07 19.59 -25.92
N ASN A 91 -11.10 20.16 -25.21
CA ASN A 91 -10.57 21.48 -25.52
C ASN A 91 -9.80 21.51 -26.85
N THR A 92 -8.97 20.51 -27.16
CA THR A 92 -8.26 20.46 -28.45
C THR A 92 -9.21 20.23 -29.62
N ALA A 93 -10.30 19.48 -29.42
CA ALA A 93 -11.32 19.26 -30.45
C ALA A 93 -12.18 20.51 -30.73
N MET A 94 -12.24 21.48 -29.81
CA MET A 94 -12.96 22.74 -30.04
C MET A 94 -12.19 23.72 -30.93
N TRP A 95 -10.87 23.57 -31.08
CA TRP A 95 -10.00 24.53 -31.77
C TRP A 95 -9.18 23.83 -32.87
N PRO A 96 -9.73 23.65 -34.09
CA PRO A 96 -8.96 23.31 -35.29
C PRO A 96 -8.15 24.49 -35.83
#